data_AF-A0A352JX06-F1
#
_entry.id   AF-A0A352JX06-F1
#
_cell.length_a   1.000
_cell.length_b   1.000
_cell.length_c   1.000
_cell.angle_alpha   90.00
_cell.angle_beta   90.00
_cell.angle_gamma   90.00
#
_symmetry.space_group_name_H-M   'P 1'
#
loop_
_entity.id
_entity.type
_entity.pdbx_description
1 polymer ?
#
loop_
_entity_poly.entity_id
_entity_poly.type
_entity_poly.pdbx_seq_one_letter_code
_entity_poly.pdbx_strand_id
1 'polypeptide(L)'
;MKNNNVLVGALVICVAGCVLALPEPAAAQTDETHDNYAFMSAQDLYDALSQESQVALGYLLGIVDAKKGPQPDGSCYTVPWQSDADELLVSAYLEYWPDVADFSLKAPDALIHMMQNRFPCHIQ
;
A
#
# COMPACT_ATOMS: atom_id res chain seq x y z
N MET A 1 -33.05 78.48 -15.50
CA MET A 1 -31.71 79.10 -15.44
C MET A 1 -31.05 78.75 -14.11
N LYS A 2 -29.72 78.61 -14.11
CA LYS A 2 -28.75 78.38 -13.01
C LYS A 2 -28.36 76.90 -12.81
N ASN A 3 -27.35 76.41 -13.56
CA ASN A 3 -25.89 76.49 -13.37
C ASN A 3 -25.40 75.68 -12.17
N ASN A 4 -24.21 75.06 -12.09
CA ASN A 4 -23.17 74.50 -12.97
C ASN A 4 -22.09 74.05 -11.96
N ASN A 5 -21.39 72.95 -12.27
CA ASN A 5 -20.05 72.58 -11.80
C ASN A 5 -19.84 72.25 -10.30
N VAL A 6 -19.14 71.14 -10.02
CA VAL A 6 -17.71 71.17 -9.61
C VAL A 6 -17.26 69.79 -9.08
N LEU A 7 -16.12 69.35 -9.63
CA LEU A 7 -15.05 68.47 -9.12
C LEU A 7 -15.30 67.04 -8.64
N VAL A 8 -14.64 66.13 -9.38
CA VAL A 8 -13.50 65.30 -8.94
C VAL A 8 -13.75 64.42 -7.72
N GLY A 9 -13.89 63.12 -7.98
CA GLY A 9 -13.74 62.08 -6.98
C GLY A 9 -13.42 60.77 -7.69
N ALA A 10 -12.19 60.30 -7.51
CA ALA A 10 -11.62 59.08 -8.06
C ALA A 10 -12.58 57.89 -8.06
N LEU A 11 -12.61 57.12 -9.16
CA LEU A 11 -12.98 55.71 -9.06
C LEU A 11 -11.94 54.87 -9.82
N VAL A 12 -11.20 54.14 -8.99
CA VAL A 12 -10.19 53.14 -9.30
C VAL A 12 -10.72 52.20 -10.38
N ILE A 13 -9.96 52.07 -11.46
CA ILE A 13 -10.16 51.03 -12.48
C ILE A 13 -9.85 49.71 -11.79
N CYS A 14 -10.87 49.02 -11.30
CA CYS A 14 -10.76 47.63 -10.89
C CYS A 14 -10.41 46.82 -12.15
N VAL A 15 -9.14 46.48 -12.27
CA VAL A 15 -8.65 45.48 -13.21
C VAL A 15 -9.44 44.20 -12.93
N ALA A 16 -10.35 43.86 -13.84
CA ALA A 16 -11.02 42.58 -13.85
C ALA A 16 -9.95 41.52 -14.14
N GLY A 17 -9.29 41.06 -13.07
CA GLY A 17 -8.47 39.87 -13.10
C GLY A 17 -9.37 38.69 -13.42
N CYS A 18 -9.23 38.16 -14.64
CA CYS A 18 -9.72 36.83 -14.97
C CYS A 18 -9.01 35.83 -14.05
N VAL A 19 -9.61 35.56 -12.89
CA VAL A 19 -9.28 34.37 -12.10
C VAL A 19 -9.87 33.20 -12.86
N LEU A 20 -9.09 32.65 -13.79
CA LEU A 20 -9.34 31.32 -14.32
C LEU A 20 -9.19 30.38 -13.13
N ALA A 21 -10.32 30.03 -12.51
CA ALA A 21 -10.39 28.96 -11.52
C ALA A 21 -10.00 27.66 -12.24
N LEU A 22 -8.73 27.30 -12.18
CA LEU A 22 -8.29 25.95 -12.47
C LEU A 22 -8.95 25.05 -11.43
N PRO A 23 -9.75 24.03 -11.81
CA PRO A 23 -10.20 23.05 -10.85
C PRO A 23 -8.95 22.39 -10.26
N GLU A 24 -8.83 22.43 -8.93
CA GLU A 24 -7.79 21.66 -8.23
C GLU A 24 -7.88 20.20 -8.70
N PRO A 25 -6.75 19.55 -9.03
CA PRO A 25 -6.78 18.13 -9.30
C PRO A 25 -7.28 17.48 -8.00
N ALA A 26 -8.45 16.86 -8.07
CA ALA A 26 -8.97 16.04 -6.99
C ALA A 26 -7.86 15.05 -6.65
N ALA A 27 -7.29 15.18 -5.44
CA ALA A 27 -6.38 14.18 -4.92
C ALA A 27 -7.16 12.86 -4.99
N ALA A 28 -6.72 11.95 -5.85
CA ALA A 28 -7.21 10.60 -5.84
C ALA A 28 -6.88 10.06 -4.44
N GLN A 29 -7.87 10.05 -3.56
CA GLN A 29 -7.82 9.23 -2.37
C GLN A 29 -7.88 7.80 -2.88
N THR A 30 -6.72 7.25 -3.23
CA THR A 30 -6.55 5.81 -3.28
C THR A 30 -6.73 5.37 -1.85
N ASP A 31 -7.95 4.92 -1.53
CA ASP A 31 -8.18 4.10 -0.37
C ASP A 31 -7.10 3.02 -0.42
N GLU A 32 -6.22 2.96 0.57
CA GLU A 32 -5.08 2.04 0.62
C GLU A 32 -5.64 0.62 0.83
N THR A 33 -6.32 0.08 -0.18
CA THR A 33 -6.87 -1.26 -0.17
C THR A 33 -5.74 -2.27 -0.36
N HIS A 34 -5.93 -3.49 0.16
CA HIS A 34 -4.97 -4.61 0.10
C HIS A 34 -4.29 -4.80 -1.27
N ASP A 35 -4.94 -4.38 -2.36
CA ASP A 35 -4.46 -4.45 -3.73
C ASP A 35 -3.18 -3.64 -4.01
N ASN A 36 -2.84 -2.62 -3.20
CA ASN A 36 -1.67 -1.76 -3.46
C ASN A 36 -0.32 -2.48 -3.32
N TYR A 37 -0.28 -3.61 -2.62
CA TYR A 37 0.95 -4.41 -2.48
C TYR A 37 1.01 -5.59 -3.46
N ALA A 38 -0.05 -5.86 -4.23
CA ALA A 38 -0.13 -7.03 -5.10
C ALA A 38 0.49 -6.77 -6.48
N PHE A 39 1.82 -6.87 -6.57
CA PHE A 39 2.57 -6.71 -7.81
C PHE A 39 2.79 -8.03 -8.59
N MET A 40 2.77 -9.19 -7.91
CA MET A 40 3.00 -10.50 -8.53
C MET A 40 2.06 -11.59 -7.98
N SER A 41 1.90 -12.69 -8.73
CA SER A 41 1.18 -13.86 -8.24
C SER A 41 1.97 -14.58 -7.14
N ALA A 42 1.28 -15.40 -6.35
CA ALA A 42 1.95 -16.23 -5.35
C ALA A 42 2.90 -17.28 -5.98
N GLN A 43 2.58 -17.77 -7.18
CA GLN A 43 3.45 -18.64 -7.97
C GLN A 43 4.72 -17.91 -8.41
N ASP A 44 4.61 -16.68 -8.94
CA ASP A 44 5.77 -15.89 -9.37
C ASP A 44 6.72 -15.62 -8.20
N LEU A 45 6.17 -15.35 -7.01
CA LEU A 45 6.95 -15.20 -5.79
C LEU A 45 7.70 -16.49 -5.44
N TYR A 46 7.02 -17.65 -5.51
CA TYR A 46 7.64 -18.95 -5.25
C TYR A 46 8.77 -19.24 -6.23
N ASP A 47 8.53 -19.04 -7.53
CA ASP A 47 9.53 -19.30 -8.57
C ASP A 47 10.75 -18.39 -8.41
N ALA A 48 10.52 -17.11 -8.06
CA ALA A 48 11.60 -16.15 -7.83
C ALA A 48 12.40 -16.45 -6.57
N LEU A 49 11.76 -16.83 -5.47
CA LEU A 49 12.43 -17.22 -4.22
C LEU A 49 13.20 -18.53 -4.37
N SER A 50 12.67 -19.49 -5.14
CA SER A 50 13.35 -20.76 -5.47
C SER A 50 14.63 -20.53 -6.28
N GLN A 51 14.74 -19.38 -6.94
CA GLN A 51 15.92 -18.93 -7.66
C GLN A 51 16.77 -17.94 -6.85
N GLU A 52 16.53 -17.85 -5.54
CA GLU A 52 17.29 -17.01 -4.60
C GLU A 52 17.22 -15.51 -4.94
N SER A 53 16.12 -15.05 -5.55
CA SER A 53 15.93 -13.65 -5.93
C SER A 53 15.87 -12.72 -4.72
N GLN A 54 16.85 -11.82 -4.62
CA GLN A 54 16.92 -10.80 -3.57
C GLN A 54 15.78 -9.78 -3.65
N VAL A 55 15.24 -9.53 -4.85
CA VAL A 55 14.07 -8.66 -5.03
C VAL A 55 12.83 -9.32 -4.45
N ALA A 56 12.65 -10.62 -4.70
CA ALA A 56 11.55 -11.39 -4.15
C ALA A 56 11.64 -11.53 -2.63
N LEU A 57 12.85 -11.69 -2.09
CA LEU A 57 13.11 -11.66 -0.64
C LEU A 57 12.68 -10.32 -0.03
N GLY A 58 13.14 -9.20 -0.59
CA GLY A 58 12.75 -7.87 -0.09
C GLY A 58 11.24 -7.64 -0.14
N TYR A 59 10.58 -8.13 -1.19
CA TYR A 59 9.13 -8.06 -1.33
C TYR A 59 8.40 -8.91 -0.27
N LEU A 60 8.83 -10.15 -0.04
CA LEU A 60 8.32 -11.01 1.04
C LEU A 60 8.46 -10.31 2.39
N LEU A 61 9.66 -9.82 2.72
CA LEU A 61 9.94 -9.17 4.00
C LEU A 61 9.10 -7.91 4.19
N GLY A 62 8.94 -7.11 3.13
CA GLY A 62 8.12 -5.91 3.16
C GLY A 62 6.65 -6.19 3.46
N ILE A 63 6.06 -7.21 2.83
CA ILE A 63 4.67 -7.61 3.10
C ILE A 63 4.52 -8.11 4.53
N VAL A 64 5.38 -9.03 4.95
CA VAL A 64 5.33 -9.66 6.28
C VAL A 64 5.47 -8.61 7.38
N ASP A 65 6.37 -7.63 7.23
CA ASP A 65 6.52 -6.56 8.20
C ASP A 65 5.33 -5.59 8.22
N ALA A 66 4.83 -5.21 7.03
CA ALA A 66 3.72 -4.26 6.90
C ALA A 66 2.39 -4.82 7.44
N LYS A 67 2.21 -6.14 7.43
CA LYS A 67 0.93 -6.79 7.73
C LYS A 67 0.94 -7.57 9.05
N LYS A 68 2.03 -7.58 9.81
CA LYS A 68 2.08 -8.26 11.12
C LYS A 68 1.04 -7.73 12.11
N GLY A 69 0.58 -8.61 12.99
CA GLY A 69 -0.43 -8.31 14.02
C GLY A 69 -1.83 -8.76 13.64
N PRO A 70 -2.87 -8.18 14.27
CA PRO A 70 -4.26 -8.56 14.06
C PRO A 70 -4.72 -8.32 12.61
N GLN A 71 -5.45 -9.28 12.06
CA GLN A 71 -6.04 -9.25 10.73
C GLN A 71 -7.56 -8.97 10.80
N PRO A 72 -8.19 -8.53 9.70
CA PRO A 72 -9.64 -8.25 9.66
C PRO A 72 -10.54 -9.45 9.96
N ASP A 73 -10.06 -10.67 9.68
CA ASP A 73 -10.77 -11.93 9.93
C ASP A 73 -10.64 -12.41 11.39
N GLY A 74 -9.97 -11.64 12.25
CA GLY A 74 -9.72 -11.97 13.66
C GLY A 74 -8.51 -12.86 13.90
N SER A 75 -7.82 -13.31 12.83
CA SER A 75 -6.54 -14.00 12.96
C SER A 75 -5.41 -13.01 13.31
N CYS A 76 -4.23 -13.53 13.63
CA CYS A 76 -3.07 -12.72 13.97
C CYS A 76 -1.79 -13.51 13.70
N TYR A 77 -0.76 -12.84 13.19
CA TYR A 77 0.58 -13.42 13.09
C TYR A 77 1.65 -12.44 13.55
N THR A 78 2.82 -12.98 13.91
CA THR A 78 4.01 -12.19 14.26
C THR A 78 5.19 -12.58 13.38
N VAL A 79 6.19 -11.70 13.31
CA VAL A 79 7.47 -12.02 12.67
C VAL A 79 8.35 -12.74 13.69
N PRO A 80 8.98 -13.87 13.34
CA PRO A 80 9.95 -14.57 14.19
C PRO A 80 11.08 -13.65 14.62
N TRP A 81 11.39 -13.61 15.91
CA TRP A 81 12.45 -12.76 16.45
C TRP A 81 13.75 -13.54 16.66
N GLN A 82 14.43 -13.83 15.56
CA GLN A 82 15.71 -14.54 15.51
C GLN A 82 16.61 -13.97 14.41
N SER A 83 17.91 -14.27 14.46
CA SER A 83 18.91 -13.69 13.55
C SER A 83 18.76 -14.11 12.09
N ASP A 84 18.15 -15.27 11.87
CA ASP A 84 17.92 -15.96 10.60
C ASP A 84 16.43 -15.93 10.19
N ALA A 85 15.70 -14.92 10.66
CA ALA A 85 14.26 -14.82 10.41
C ALA A 85 13.93 -14.76 8.90
N ASP A 86 14.78 -14.14 8.09
CA ASP A 86 14.62 -14.07 6.63
C ASP A 86 14.72 -15.45 5.97
N GLU A 87 15.75 -16.23 6.29
CA GLU A 87 15.91 -17.61 5.78
C GLU A 87 14.73 -18.50 6.20
N LEU A 88 14.29 -18.36 7.44
CA LEU A 88 13.17 -19.11 7.99
C LEU A 88 11.84 -18.74 7.31
N LEU A 89 11.60 -17.46 7.02
CA LEU A 89 10.41 -17.00 6.31
C LEU A 89 10.39 -17.46 4.84
N VAL A 90 11.54 -17.42 4.16
CA VAL A 90 11.66 -17.96 2.79
C VAL A 90 11.38 -19.46 2.78
N SER A 91 12.02 -20.20 3.68
CA SER A 91 11.84 -21.65 3.79
C SER A 91 10.38 -22.00 4.07
N ALA A 92 9.73 -21.28 5.00
CA ALA A 92 8.32 -21.47 5.29
C ALA A 92 7.43 -21.25 4.06
N TYR A 93 7.71 -20.25 3.23
CA TYR A 93 6.95 -20.00 2.01
C TYR A 93 7.20 -21.07 0.92
N LEU A 94 8.45 -21.47 0.73
CA LEU A 94 8.82 -22.52 -0.23
C LEU A 94 8.25 -23.89 0.15
N GLU A 95 8.09 -24.18 1.44
CA GLU A 95 7.37 -25.36 1.92
C GLU A 95 5.86 -25.22 1.77
N TYR A 96 5.30 -24.05 2.06
CA TYR A 96 3.86 -23.80 2.07
C TYR A 96 3.23 -23.84 0.68
N TRP A 97 3.85 -23.17 -0.30
CA TRP A 97 3.19 -22.90 -1.57
C TRP A 97 2.88 -24.16 -2.39
N PRO A 98 3.78 -25.16 -2.52
CA PRO A 98 3.49 -26.39 -3.26
C PRO A 98 2.29 -27.17 -2.73
N ASP A 99 2.03 -27.10 -1.41
CA ASP A 99 0.90 -27.78 -0.77
C ASP A 99 -0.43 -27.09 -1.05
N VAL A 100 -0.42 -25.77 -1.25
CA VAL A 100 -1.63 -24.98 -1.54
C VAL A 100 -1.92 -24.94 -3.04
N ALA A 101 -0.92 -24.56 -3.85
CA ALA A 101 -0.98 -24.50 -5.31
C ALA A 101 -2.24 -23.81 -5.90
N ASP A 102 -2.80 -22.82 -5.20
CA ASP A 102 -3.95 -22.04 -5.69
C ASP A 102 -3.46 -20.87 -6.55
N PHE A 103 -3.27 -21.12 -7.85
CA PHE A 103 -2.77 -20.13 -8.82
C PHE A 103 -3.64 -18.88 -8.99
N SER A 104 -4.81 -18.79 -8.35
CA SER A 104 -5.60 -17.56 -8.33
C SER A 104 -5.07 -16.53 -7.32
N LEU A 105 -4.30 -16.97 -6.33
CA LEU A 105 -3.82 -16.12 -5.24
C LEU A 105 -2.71 -15.15 -5.67
N LYS A 106 -2.78 -13.94 -5.10
CA LYS A 106 -1.67 -12.99 -5.13
C LYS A 106 -0.71 -13.29 -3.99
N ALA A 107 0.54 -12.86 -4.17
CA ALA A 107 1.58 -13.06 -3.17
C ALA A 107 1.23 -12.55 -1.76
N PRO A 108 0.63 -11.35 -1.57
CA PRO A 108 0.25 -10.90 -0.23
C PRO A 108 -0.72 -11.84 0.48
N ASP A 109 -1.75 -12.32 -0.22
CA ASP A 109 -2.76 -13.20 0.38
C ASP A 109 -2.14 -14.56 0.78
N ALA A 110 -1.33 -15.13 -0.12
CA ALA A 110 -0.63 -16.38 0.16
C ALA A 110 0.35 -16.25 1.34
N LEU A 111 1.07 -15.13 1.43
CA LEU A 111 1.96 -14.85 2.55
C LEU A 111 1.21 -14.67 3.87
N ILE A 112 0.10 -13.93 3.88
CA ILE A 112 -0.73 -13.76 5.08
C ILE A 112 -1.23 -15.11 5.57
N HIS A 113 -1.77 -15.96 4.67
CA HIS A 113 -2.20 -17.31 5.01
C HIS A 113 -1.06 -18.18 5.56
N MET A 114 0.11 -18.15 4.92
CA MET A 114 1.30 -18.86 5.40
C MET A 114 1.69 -18.41 6.81
N MET A 115 1.75 -17.09 7.03
CA MET A 115 2.15 -16.50 8.30
C MET A 115 1.16 -16.82 9.42
N GLN A 116 -0.14 -16.77 9.16
CA GLN A 116 -1.18 -17.14 10.13
C GLN A 116 -1.04 -18.61 10.56
N ASN A 117 -0.69 -19.50 9.62
CA ASN A 117 -0.56 -20.93 9.90
C ASN A 117 0.76 -21.29 10.61
N ARG A 118 1.87 -20.66 10.21
CA ARG A 118 3.22 -21.02 10.69
C ARG A 118 3.67 -20.17 11.89
N PHE A 119 3.21 -18.93 12.00
CA PHE A 119 3.67 -17.96 13.01
C PHE A 119 2.52 -17.20 13.68
N PRO A 120 1.50 -17.91 14.23
CA PRO A 120 0.38 -17.26 14.87
C PRO A 120 0.83 -16.45 16.09
N CYS A 121 0.17 -15.32 16.34
CA CYS A 121 0.37 -14.57 17.58
C CYS A 121 0.12 -15.49 18.78
N HIS A 122 1.09 -15.59 19.68
CA HIS A 122 0.88 -16.28 20.94
C HIS A 122 0.02 -15.38 21.84
N ILE A 123 -1.13 -15.88 22.26
CA ILE A 123 -1.89 -15.24 23.33
C ILE A 123 -1.08 -15.52 24.61
N GLN A 124 -0.38 -14.50 25.11
CA GLN A 124 0.10 -14.50 26.49
C GLN A 124 -1.03 -14.11 27.43
#